data_AF-A0A832WGS6-F1
#
_entry.id   AF-A0A832WGS6-F1
#
_cell.length_a   1.000
_cell.length_b   1.000
_cell.length_c   1.000
_cell.angle_alpha   90.00
_cell.angle_beta   90.00
_cell.angle_gamma   90.00
#
_symmetry.space_group_name_H-M   'P 1'
#
loop_
_entity.id
_entity.type
_entity.pdbx_description
1 polymer ?
#
loop_
_entity_poly.entity_id
_entity_poly.type
_entity_poly.pdbx_seq_one_letter_code
_entity_poly.pdbx_strand_id
1 'polypeptide(L)'
;MRLGEREVAIVNIPLMKELEKRLSSGESVLLKGLHGVGKSVLALTIAYSALEKGGAVIDLASDTSNFAEYLRIAKRAKWAFAVFDAVPLQFYAEPEIWSEYATLWRDNCNRILARAEYVRKNGYPVVIVLPFDLAERCKKELRLYDNIVVTAEESIAGEIFAKNSDVYCGEDYVKEISSRISQLGEGMYYIAYSAAKSLEFCDEHPANLVEKAKMAYVEKLTALAKAVYAPSCSKAKAFIQTLHSRGLPPPLASLAIYYETVEVKVRTLEKLISLINKLPDPHKEYVKILALQTAEDLKKLMKPHWHLRALSRELGPLYNEALTKASEEVAVQCGYKPSEVSLRNLVKAYVIAHEANNDLAKALAAIARGGNPCLGKIKPLCVHGALPDVIIKAILTPERLSVELPPSLKSGLEYYAGFRAEEVGERGWIEVLNYLYEASEGGRTDLRVFKDYIDAALRLGSPITKKLALATVQNSYIVPGELLAQALVTAVELGEDYGALLDKYIEAVGDASLIYEKCGARCANIVVEVGVASATKLARKTPCLALRQLEIALAGAGYSDVIQKYSPHKACL
;
A
#
# COMPACT_ATOMS: atom_id res chain seq x y z
N MET A 1 39.28 -9.55 -10.88
CA MET A 1 38.74 -9.78 -9.52
C MET A 1 38.11 -11.17 -9.47
N ARG A 2 38.00 -11.83 -8.30
CA ARG A 2 37.36 -13.14 -8.17
C ARG A 2 35.99 -13.03 -7.51
N LEU A 3 34.97 -13.67 -8.09
CA LEU A 3 33.65 -13.92 -7.49
C LEU A 3 33.61 -15.41 -7.10
N GLY A 4 34.00 -15.74 -5.87
CA GLY A 4 34.29 -17.13 -5.49
C GLY A 4 35.52 -17.65 -6.24
N GLU A 5 35.37 -18.75 -6.99
CA GLU A 5 36.46 -19.37 -7.77
C GLU A 5 36.63 -18.80 -9.19
N ARG A 6 35.72 -17.93 -9.67
CA ARG A 6 35.70 -17.47 -11.07
C ARG A 6 36.35 -16.11 -11.26
N GLU A 7 37.14 -15.97 -12.33
CA GLU A 7 37.68 -14.69 -12.76
C GLU A 7 36.61 -13.83 -13.45
N VAL A 8 36.62 -12.54 -13.10
CA VAL A 8 35.66 -11.53 -13.59
C VAL A 8 36.43 -10.37 -14.20
N ALA A 9 36.10 -10.04 -15.44
CA ALA A 9 36.57 -8.86 -16.12
C ALA A 9 35.79 -7.64 -15.60
N ILE A 10 36.50 -6.71 -14.95
CA ILE A 10 35.90 -5.49 -14.42
C ILE A 10 35.65 -4.51 -15.56
N VAL A 11 34.40 -4.07 -15.69
CA VAL A 11 34.01 -2.98 -16.58
C VAL A 11 34.13 -1.65 -15.85
N ASN A 12 34.69 -0.65 -16.52
CA ASN A 12 34.86 0.68 -15.95
C ASN A 12 33.51 1.39 -15.91
N ILE A 13 33.02 1.69 -14.71
CA ILE A 13 31.79 2.45 -14.51
C ILE A 13 32.20 3.93 -14.38
N PRO A 14 31.60 4.89 -15.12
CA PRO A 14 31.99 6.30 -15.06
C PRO A 14 32.06 6.89 -13.65
N LEU A 15 31.18 6.44 -12.75
CA LEU A 15 31.16 6.82 -11.35
C LEU A 15 32.42 6.42 -10.56
N MET A 16 33.28 5.52 -11.07
CA MET A 16 34.50 5.09 -10.38
C MET A 16 35.43 6.27 -10.14
N LYS A 17 35.68 7.08 -11.17
CA LYS A 17 36.55 8.26 -11.08
C LYS A 17 35.99 9.30 -10.11
N GLU A 18 34.67 9.50 -10.13
CA GLU A 18 34.01 10.44 -9.23
C GLU A 18 34.09 9.98 -7.77
N LEU A 19 33.84 8.69 -7.50
CA LEU A 19 33.98 8.14 -6.15
C LEU A 19 35.42 8.24 -5.65
N GLU A 20 36.40 7.85 -6.46
CA GLU A 20 37.82 7.95 -6.10
C GLU A 20 38.24 9.38 -5.77
N LYS A 21 37.78 10.36 -6.57
CA LYS A 21 38.04 11.78 -6.35
C LYS A 21 37.48 12.25 -5.01
N ARG A 22 36.23 11.91 -4.69
CA ARG A 22 35.58 12.30 -3.42
C ARG A 22 36.24 11.67 -2.21
N LEU A 23 36.62 10.40 -2.30
CA LEU A 23 37.37 9.77 -1.21
C LEU A 23 38.75 10.40 -1.05
N SER A 24 39.42 10.75 -2.15
CA SER A 24 40.70 11.44 -2.10
C SER A 24 40.60 12.87 -1.51
N SER A 25 39.45 13.54 -1.62
CA SER A 25 39.17 14.82 -0.95
C SER A 25 38.74 14.66 0.52
N GLY A 26 38.63 13.43 1.03
CA GLY A 26 38.22 13.15 2.41
C GLY A 26 36.70 13.13 2.63
N GLU A 27 35.90 13.16 1.56
CA GLU A 27 34.44 13.09 1.64
C GLU A 27 33.98 11.67 1.98
N SER A 28 32.96 11.56 2.83
CA SER A 28 32.35 10.27 3.16
C SER A 28 31.05 10.10 2.39
N VAL A 29 30.92 8.98 1.71
CA VAL A 29 29.92 8.75 0.67
C VAL A 29 28.95 7.64 1.05
N LEU A 30 27.67 7.87 0.77
CA LEU A 30 26.64 6.84 0.74
C LEU A 30 26.35 6.48 -0.72
N LEU A 31 26.68 5.26 -1.12
CA LEU A 31 26.28 4.67 -2.39
C LEU A 31 24.91 4.00 -2.22
N LYS A 32 23.88 4.52 -2.89
CA LYS A 32 22.53 3.93 -2.87
C LYS A 32 21.99 3.65 -4.26
N GLY A 33 21.09 2.69 -4.39
CA GLY A 33 20.50 2.30 -5.68
C GLY A 33 19.72 1.00 -5.59
N LEU A 34 19.11 0.57 -6.69
CA LEU A 34 18.44 -0.74 -6.80
C LEU A 34 19.42 -1.90 -6.61
N HIS A 35 18.92 -3.13 -6.40
CA HIS A 35 19.80 -4.28 -6.33
C HIS A 35 20.45 -4.55 -7.72
N GLY A 36 21.65 -5.14 -7.72
CA GLY A 36 22.33 -5.55 -8.97
C GLY A 36 22.77 -4.45 -9.95
N VAL A 37 22.80 -3.16 -9.55
CA VAL A 37 23.23 -2.02 -10.41
C VAL A 37 24.72 -1.65 -10.30
N GLY A 38 25.56 -2.50 -9.70
CA GLY A 38 27.02 -2.28 -9.66
C GLY A 38 27.60 -1.47 -8.50
N LYS A 39 26.80 -1.17 -7.46
CA LYS A 39 27.27 -0.41 -6.27
C LYS A 39 28.48 -1.06 -5.58
N SER A 40 28.39 -2.38 -5.37
CA SER A 40 29.44 -3.16 -4.73
C SER A 40 30.70 -3.24 -5.59
N VAL A 41 30.55 -3.38 -6.91
CA VAL A 41 31.68 -3.33 -7.87
C VAL A 41 32.36 -1.97 -7.80
N LEU A 42 31.59 -0.88 -7.71
CA LEU A 42 32.12 0.47 -7.60
C LEU A 42 33.01 0.62 -6.36
N ALA A 43 32.49 0.28 -5.18
CA ALA A 43 33.22 0.39 -3.92
C ALA A 43 34.45 -0.52 -3.88
N LEU A 44 34.32 -1.77 -4.31
CA LEU A 44 35.41 -2.75 -4.27
C LEU A 44 36.50 -2.45 -5.29
N THR A 45 36.16 -1.96 -6.48
CA THR A 45 37.18 -1.55 -7.47
C THR A 45 38.07 -0.42 -6.93
N ILE A 46 37.47 0.56 -6.25
CA ILE A 46 38.23 1.63 -5.59
C ILE A 46 39.03 1.08 -4.41
N ALA A 47 38.49 0.14 -3.63
CA ALA A 47 39.23 -0.53 -2.56
C ALA A 47 40.46 -1.28 -3.07
N TYR A 48 40.33 -2.06 -4.15
CA TYR A 48 41.47 -2.76 -4.77
C TYR A 48 42.50 -1.79 -5.33
N SER A 49 42.06 -0.78 -6.10
CA SER A 49 42.94 0.29 -6.61
C SER A 49 43.69 0.99 -5.47
N ALA A 50 43.05 1.17 -4.31
CA ALA A 50 43.70 1.73 -3.13
C ALA A 50 44.80 0.86 -2.58
N LEU A 51 44.54 -0.44 -2.42
CA LEU A 51 45.53 -1.39 -1.93
C LEU A 51 46.72 -1.49 -2.89
N GLU A 52 46.49 -1.54 -4.20
CA GLU A 52 47.55 -1.54 -5.22
C GLU A 52 48.43 -0.28 -5.17
N LYS A 53 47.85 0.87 -4.85
CA LYS A 53 48.56 2.15 -4.65
C LYS A 53 49.23 2.27 -3.26
N GLY A 54 49.25 1.21 -2.46
CA GLY A 54 49.83 1.20 -1.11
C GLY A 54 48.98 1.89 -0.05
N GLY A 55 47.67 1.94 -0.26
CA GLY A 55 46.68 2.39 0.71
C GLY A 55 46.21 1.28 1.65
N ALA A 56 45.24 1.61 2.51
CA ALA A 56 44.57 0.65 3.39
C ALA A 56 43.05 0.79 3.31
N VAL A 57 42.35 -0.33 3.40
CA VAL A 57 40.89 -0.37 3.40
C VAL A 57 40.42 -0.98 4.72
N ILE A 58 39.60 -0.24 5.45
CA ILE A 58 39.09 -0.65 6.76
C ILE A 58 37.69 -1.25 6.55
N ASP A 59 37.55 -2.55 6.77
CA ASP A 59 36.21 -3.17 6.77
C ASP A 59 35.47 -2.84 8.07
N LEU A 60 34.37 -2.11 7.95
CA LEU A 60 33.54 -1.71 9.08
C LEU A 60 32.75 -2.87 9.70
N ALA A 61 32.54 -3.96 8.98
CA ALA A 61 31.83 -5.15 9.45
C ALA A 61 32.71 -6.08 10.30
N SER A 62 34.04 -5.95 10.20
CA SER A 62 35.01 -6.81 10.89
C SER A 62 34.84 -6.87 12.42
N ASP A 63 35.33 -7.93 13.07
CA ASP A 63 35.35 -7.99 14.53
C ASP A 63 36.23 -6.88 15.15
N THR A 64 36.15 -6.69 16.47
CA THR A 64 36.86 -5.60 17.16
C THR A 64 38.38 -5.72 17.04
N SER A 65 38.93 -6.93 17.00
CA SER A 65 40.38 -7.15 16.89
C SER A 65 40.89 -6.80 15.49
N ASN A 66 40.21 -7.29 14.46
CA ASN A 66 40.51 -6.99 13.07
C ASN A 66 40.31 -5.50 12.76
N PHE A 67 39.26 -4.89 13.30
CA PHE A 67 39.03 -3.46 13.15
C PHE A 67 40.17 -2.61 13.73
N ALA A 68 40.69 -2.97 14.91
CA ALA A 68 41.83 -2.29 15.53
C ALA A 68 43.11 -2.45 14.69
N GLU A 69 43.31 -3.63 14.12
CA GLU A 69 44.45 -3.91 13.25
C GLU A 69 44.38 -3.12 11.93
N TYR A 70 43.20 -3.03 11.30
CA TYR A 70 42.99 -2.19 10.12
C TYR A 70 43.31 -0.72 10.40
N LEU A 71 42.94 -0.19 11.57
CA LEU A 71 43.30 1.17 11.98
C LEU A 71 44.81 1.35 12.16
N ARG A 72 45.50 0.34 12.68
CA ARG A 72 46.97 0.37 12.82
C ARG A 72 47.66 0.40 11.46
N ILE A 73 47.15 -0.37 10.51
CA ILE A 73 47.64 -0.39 9.12
C ILE A 73 47.34 0.95 8.44
N ALA A 74 46.12 1.48 8.59
CA ALA A 74 45.70 2.75 8.01
C ALA A 74 46.56 3.95 8.45
N LYS A 75 47.04 3.95 9.71
CA LYS A 75 47.99 4.97 10.21
C LYS A 75 49.34 4.97 9.50
N ARG A 76 49.73 3.86 8.88
CA ARG A 76 51.00 3.69 8.18
C ARG A 76 50.86 3.76 6.66
N ALA A 77 49.63 3.74 6.15
CA ALA A 77 49.34 3.77 4.73
C ALA A 77 49.38 5.20 4.18
N LYS A 78 49.65 5.33 2.87
CA LYS A 78 49.66 6.64 2.18
C LYS A 78 48.28 7.28 2.10
N TRP A 79 47.26 6.45 2.01
CA TRP A 79 45.86 6.84 2.06
C TRP A 79 45.04 5.68 2.61
N ALA A 80 43.92 5.96 3.25
CA ALA A 80 43.04 4.92 3.75
C ALA A 80 41.60 5.39 3.81
N PHE A 81 40.67 4.46 3.66
CA PHE A 81 39.25 4.71 3.82
C PHE A 81 38.54 3.47 4.37
N ALA A 82 37.36 3.67 4.94
CA ALA A 82 36.53 2.59 5.45
C ALA A 82 35.42 2.24 4.47
N VAL A 83 35.04 0.97 4.42
CA VAL A 83 33.92 0.48 3.60
C VAL A 83 32.99 -0.40 4.41
N PHE A 84 31.69 -0.25 4.16
CA PHE A 84 30.67 -1.22 4.55
C PHE A 84 29.77 -1.48 3.35
N ASP A 85 29.61 -2.74 2.96
CA ASP A 85 28.63 -3.16 1.96
C ASP A 85 27.61 -4.12 2.60
N ALA A 86 26.34 -3.72 2.62
CA ALA A 86 25.29 -4.54 3.19
C ALA A 86 24.93 -5.74 2.31
N VAL A 87 25.24 -5.70 1.00
CA VAL A 87 24.97 -6.79 0.06
C VAL A 87 26.22 -6.95 -0.81
N PRO A 88 27.31 -7.52 -0.25
CA PRO A 88 28.60 -7.62 -0.93
C PRO A 88 28.50 -8.53 -2.16
N LEU A 89 29.46 -8.45 -3.09
CA LEU A 89 29.41 -9.22 -4.33
C LEU A 89 29.27 -10.73 -4.14
N GLN A 90 29.88 -11.26 -3.06
CA GLN A 90 29.84 -12.67 -2.69
C GLN A 90 28.43 -13.16 -2.35
N PHE A 91 27.51 -12.27 -1.96
CA PHE A 91 26.09 -12.60 -1.81
C PHE A 91 25.49 -13.20 -3.09
N TYR A 92 25.92 -12.73 -4.25
CA TYR A 92 25.42 -13.27 -5.50
C TYR A 92 26.01 -14.64 -5.84
N ALA A 93 27.02 -15.12 -5.12
CA ALA A 93 27.49 -16.50 -5.19
C ALA A 93 26.76 -17.36 -4.16
N GLU A 94 26.84 -16.99 -2.88
CA GLU A 94 26.36 -17.77 -1.73
C GLU A 94 25.40 -16.93 -0.86
N PRO A 95 24.13 -16.75 -1.28
CA PRO A 95 23.21 -15.82 -0.63
C PRO A 95 22.89 -16.19 0.82
N GLU A 96 22.92 -17.48 1.17
CA GLU A 96 22.65 -17.98 2.52
C GLU A 96 23.67 -17.45 3.53
N ILE A 97 24.96 -17.42 3.14
CA ILE A 97 26.07 -17.01 4.00
C ILE A 97 26.12 -15.48 4.06
N TRP A 98 26.21 -14.84 2.91
CA TRP A 98 26.50 -13.40 2.83
C TRP A 98 25.29 -12.50 3.08
N SER A 99 24.08 -13.06 3.20
CA SER A 99 22.95 -12.32 3.75
C SER A 99 23.19 -11.82 5.17
N GLU A 100 24.18 -12.39 5.88
CA GLU A 100 24.57 -11.97 7.22
C GLU A 100 24.93 -10.46 7.30
N TYR A 101 25.54 -9.89 6.26
CA TYR A 101 25.91 -8.46 6.23
C TYR A 101 24.66 -7.58 6.19
N ALA A 102 23.63 -7.98 5.43
CA ALA A 102 22.34 -7.31 5.42
C ALA A 102 21.64 -7.45 6.78
N THR A 103 21.75 -8.61 7.44
CA THR A 103 21.21 -8.80 8.79
C THR A 103 21.97 -7.98 9.85
N LEU A 104 23.29 -7.84 9.71
CA LEU A 104 24.13 -7.00 10.56
C LEU A 104 23.69 -5.54 10.43
N TRP A 105 23.42 -5.06 9.21
CA TRP A 105 22.86 -3.72 9.02
C TRP A 105 21.46 -3.60 9.64
N ARG A 106 20.56 -4.55 9.38
CA ARG A 106 19.20 -4.58 9.92
C ARG A 106 19.18 -4.40 11.43
N ASP A 107 19.96 -5.23 12.13
CA ASP A 107 19.94 -5.32 13.58
C ASP A 107 20.83 -4.26 14.24
N ASN A 108 21.97 -3.94 13.63
CA ASN A 108 23.05 -3.16 14.25
C ASN A 108 23.58 -1.99 13.40
N CYS A 109 22.77 -1.34 12.55
CA CYS A 109 23.22 -0.18 11.76
C CYS A 109 23.91 0.90 12.62
N ASN A 110 23.41 1.16 13.84
CA ASN A 110 24.04 2.12 14.77
C ASN A 110 25.49 1.76 15.10
N ARG A 111 25.82 0.46 15.24
CA ARG A 111 27.19 0.01 15.54
C ARG A 111 28.12 0.24 14.34
N ILE A 112 27.64 -0.06 13.13
CA ILE A 112 28.39 0.22 11.90
C ILE A 112 28.62 1.72 11.73
N LEU A 113 27.58 2.53 11.96
CA LEU A 113 27.67 3.99 11.87
C LEU A 113 28.55 4.60 12.96
N ALA A 114 28.56 4.06 14.18
CA ALA A 114 29.47 4.51 15.23
C ALA A 114 30.94 4.23 14.85
N ARG A 115 31.22 3.06 14.26
CA ARG A 115 32.56 2.76 13.70
C ARG A 115 32.92 3.69 12.55
N ALA A 116 31.99 3.93 11.64
CA ALA A 116 32.17 4.89 10.55
C ALA A 116 32.50 6.29 11.09
N GLU A 117 31.75 6.77 12.08
CA GLU A 117 32.01 8.06 12.72
C GLU A 117 33.38 8.10 13.41
N TYR A 118 33.76 7.02 14.09
CA TYR A 118 35.09 6.89 14.68
C TYR A 118 36.18 7.00 13.61
N VAL A 119 36.05 6.29 12.50
CA VAL A 119 37.02 6.33 11.39
C VAL A 119 37.09 7.72 10.77
N ARG A 120 35.94 8.38 10.55
CA ARG A 120 35.85 9.77 10.07
C ARG A 120 36.55 10.76 10.99
N LYS A 121 36.36 10.64 12.30
CA LYS A 121 37.03 11.49 13.30
C LYS A 121 38.56 11.31 13.31
N ASN A 122 39.05 10.17 12.84
CA ASN A 122 40.48 9.91 12.65
C ASN A 122 41.00 10.34 11.27
N GLY A 123 40.20 11.07 10.49
CA GLY A 123 40.61 11.67 9.21
C GLY A 123 40.49 10.76 7.99
N TYR A 124 39.83 9.60 8.13
CA TYR A 124 39.64 8.67 7.01
C TYR A 124 38.20 8.72 6.49
N PRO A 125 37.98 8.90 5.18
CA PRO A 125 36.65 8.89 4.59
C PRO A 125 36.00 7.50 4.71
N VAL A 126 34.68 7.46 4.60
CA VAL A 126 33.87 6.23 4.68
C VAL A 126 32.99 6.09 3.45
N VAL A 127 32.90 4.87 2.92
CA VAL A 127 31.92 4.45 1.92
C VAL A 127 30.92 3.50 2.56
N ILE A 128 29.63 3.86 2.55
CA ILE A 128 28.54 2.95 2.94
C ILE A 128 27.76 2.58 1.68
N VAL A 129 27.60 1.29 1.42
CA VAL A 129 26.91 0.76 0.24
C VAL A 129 25.61 0.08 0.67
N LEU A 130 24.47 0.64 0.23
CA LEU A 130 23.15 0.15 0.62
C LEU A 130 22.20 0.09 -0.58
N PRO A 131 21.38 -0.97 -0.71
CA PRO A 131 20.18 -0.89 -1.53
C PRO A 131 19.16 0.11 -0.96
N PHE A 132 18.21 0.58 -1.78
CA PHE A 132 17.27 1.62 -1.38
C PHE A 132 16.41 1.27 -0.15
N ASP A 133 16.03 0.00 -0.01
CA ASP A 133 15.22 -0.49 1.10
C ASP A 133 16.01 -0.46 2.43
N LEU A 134 17.26 -0.93 2.42
CA LEU A 134 18.14 -0.90 3.60
C LEU A 134 18.59 0.52 3.97
N ALA A 135 18.62 1.45 3.02
CA ALA A 135 18.90 2.87 3.30
C ALA A 135 17.80 3.57 4.11
N GLU A 136 16.61 2.96 4.24
CA GLU A 136 15.57 3.47 5.15
C GLU A 136 15.89 3.22 6.62
N ARG A 137 16.66 2.15 6.89
CA ARG A 137 17.19 1.87 8.22
C ARG A 137 18.32 2.85 8.51
N CYS A 138 18.30 3.50 9.68
CA CYS A 138 19.25 4.55 10.05
C CYS A 138 19.29 5.76 9.06
N LYS A 139 18.17 6.06 8.38
CA LYS A 139 18.09 7.16 7.39
C LYS A 139 18.51 8.52 7.94
N LYS A 140 18.28 8.80 9.24
CA LYS A 140 18.60 10.11 9.82
C LYS A 140 20.11 10.31 9.93
N GLU A 141 20.80 9.28 10.39
CA GLU A 141 22.24 9.20 10.56
C GLU A 141 22.96 9.22 9.21
N LEU A 142 22.38 8.57 8.19
CA LEU A 142 22.87 8.57 6.82
C LEU A 142 22.86 9.94 6.12
N ARG A 143 22.18 10.96 6.67
CA ARG A 143 22.17 12.33 6.10
C ARG A 143 23.51 13.04 6.19
N LEU A 144 24.44 12.53 7.00
CA LEU A 144 25.78 13.08 7.18
C LEU A 144 26.78 12.63 6.10
N TYR A 145 26.32 11.89 5.10
CA TYR A 145 27.13 11.34 4.01
C TYR A 145 26.67 11.95 2.69
N ASP A 146 27.64 12.21 1.82
CA ASP A 146 27.35 12.67 0.46
C ASP A 146 26.74 11.53 -0.35
N ASN A 147 25.61 11.83 -0.99
CA ASN A 147 24.78 10.81 -1.58
C ASN A 147 25.10 10.62 -3.07
N ILE A 148 25.49 9.42 -3.45
CA ILE A 148 25.61 9.02 -4.85
C ILE A 148 24.54 7.96 -5.14
N VAL A 149 23.61 8.30 -6.03
CA VAL A 149 22.65 7.35 -6.57
C VAL A 149 23.29 6.65 -7.75
N VAL A 150 23.44 5.33 -7.64
CA VAL A 150 23.95 4.50 -8.72
C VAL A 150 22.78 3.97 -9.53
N THR A 151 22.78 4.32 -10.81
CA THR A 151 21.86 3.81 -11.84
C THR A 151 22.61 2.92 -12.80
N ALA A 152 21.91 1.96 -13.39
CA ALA A 152 22.48 1.12 -14.43
C ALA A 152 22.33 1.76 -15.81
N GLU A 153 23.30 1.54 -16.70
CA GLU A 153 23.30 1.99 -18.08
C GLU A 153 23.33 0.77 -19.02
N GLU A 154 22.55 0.82 -20.10
CA GLU A 154 22.46 -0.28 -21.06
C GLU A 154 23.82 -0.59 -21.73
N SER A 155 24.58 0.44 -22.08
CA SER A 155 25.92 0.31 -22.67
C SER A 155 26.87 -0.47 -21.78
N ILE A 156 26.86 -0.19 -20.47
CA ILE A 156 27.70 -0.87 -19.48
C ILE A 156 27.25 -2.32 -19.31
N ALA A 157 25.95 -2.59 -19.33
CA ALA A 157 25.44 -3.97 -19.31
C ALA A 157 25.93 -4.78 -20.52
N GLY A 158 25.90 -4.19 -21.73
CA GLY A 158 26.45 -4.80 -22.94
C GLY A 158 27.95 -5.06 -22.84
N GLU A 159 28.72 -4.11 -22.31
CA GLU A 159 30.16 -4.30 -22.10
C GLU A 159 30.46 -5.39 -21.06
N ILE A 160 29.68 -5.46 -19.97
CA ILE A 160 29.79 -6.51 -18.96
C ILE A 160 29.55 -7.87 -19.60
N PHE A 161 28.52 -7.99 -20.43
CA PHE A 161 28.22 -9.23 -21.13
C PHE A 161 29.37 -9.63 -22.05
N ALA A 162 29.78 -8.73 -22.95
CA ALA A 162 30.82 -9.01 -23.94
C ALA A 162 32.19 -9.36 -23.34
N LYS A 163 32.59 -8.73 -22.23
CA LYS A 163 33.90 -8.99 -21.59
C LYS A 163 33.92 -10.23 -20.71
N ASN A 164 32.76 -10.74 -20.31
CA ASN A 164 32.67 -11.89 -19.40
C ASN A 164 32.11 -13.15 -20.07
N SER A 165 31.62 -13.06 -21.31
CA SER A 165 31.18 -14.21 -22.09
C SER A 165 32.37 -15.05 -22.52
N ASP A 166 32.30 -16.36 -22.29
CA ASP A 166 33.35 -17.28 -22.73
C ASP A 166 33.26 -17.54 -24.26
N VAL A 167 32.11 -17.22 -24.86
CA VAL A 167 31.85 -17.28 -26.31
C VAL A 167 31.39 -15.91 -26.81
N TYR A 168 32.01 -15.40 -27.88
CA TYR A 168 31.65 -14.12 -28.48
C TYR A 168 30.77 -14.31 -29.72
N CYS A 169 29.55 -13.78 -29.67
CA CYS A 169 28.51 -13.97 -30.71
C CYS A 169 28.23 -12.74 -31.58
N GLY A 170 29.15 -11.76 -31.57
CA GLY A 170 29.02 -10.53 -32.34
C GLY A 170 28.25 -9.41 -31.63
N GLU A 171 28.41 -8.19 -32.11
CA GLU A 171 27.84 -6.99 -31.47
C GLU A 171 26.32 -6.97 -31.46
N ASP A 172 25.66 -7.49 -32.50
CA ASP A 172 24.20 -7.47 -32.59
C ASP A 172 23.57 -8.36 -31.52
N TYR A 173 24.20 -9.50 -31.20
CA TYR A 173 23.78 -10.36 -30.10
C TYR A 173 23.93 -9.66 -28.75
N VAL A 174 25.05 -8.97 -28.54
CA VAL A 174 25.29 -8.19 -27.31
C VAL A 174 24.26 -7.07 -27.15
N LYS A 175 23.95 -6.34 -28.23
CA LYS A 175 22.93 -5.27 -28.23
C LYS A 175 21.53 -5.80 -27.92
N GLU A 176 21.17 -6.95 -28.48
CA GLU A 176 19.88 -7.58 -28.20
C GLU A 176 19.76 -8.01 -26.73
N ILE A 177 20.81 -8.62 -26.17
CA ILE A 177 20.88 -8.95 -24.74
C ILE A 177 20.77 -7.69 -23.87
N SER A 178 21.56 -6.65 -24.15
CA SER A 178 21.56 -5.43 -23.34
C SER A 178 20.21 -4.72 -23.37
N SER A 179 19.57 -4.66 -24.54
CA SER A 179 18.24 -4.06 -24.71
C SER A 179 17.16 -4.81 -23.93
N ARG A 180 17.19 -6.15 -23.94
CA ARG A 180 16.26 -6.96 -23.13
C ARG A 180 16.48 -6.77 -21.63
N ILE A 181 17.74 -6.68 -21.21
CA ILE A 181 18.09 -6.46 -19.81
C ILE A 181 17.67 -5.06 -19.35
N SER A 182 17.80 -4.03 -20.18
CA SER A 182 17.40 -2.67 -19.83
C SER A 182 15.89 -2.52 -19.62
N GLN A 183 15.09 -3.30 -20.34
CA GLN A 183 13.62 -3.38 -20.14
C GLN A 183 13.20 -3.91 -18.76
N LEU A 184 14.09 -4.62 -18.04
CA LEU A 184 13.79 -5.17 -16.71
C LEU A 184 13.78 -4.10 -15.61
N GLY A 185 14.44 -2.95 -15.82
CA GLY A 185 14.49 -1.83 -14.86
C GLY A 185 15.26 -2.07 -13.56
N GLU A 186 15.71 -3.30 -13.28
CA GLU A 186 16.48 -3.68 -12.08
C GLU A 186 17.46 -4.82 -12.38
N GLY A 187 18.55 -4.92 -11.62
CA GLY A 187 19.45 -6.09 -11.69
C GLY A 187 20.37 -6.13 -12.92
N MET A 188 20.37 -5.08 -13.74
CA MET A 188 20.94 -5.09 -15.09
C MET A 188 22.36 -5.66 -15.16
N TYR A 189 23.28 -5.20 -14.30
CA TYR A 189 24.68 -5.62 -14.37
C TYR A 189 24.90 -7.05 -13.87
N TYR A 190 24.14 -7.47 -12.85
CA TYR A 190 24.17 -8.86 -12.42
C TYR A 190 23.62 -9.80 -13.51
N ILE A 191 22.48 -9.46 -14.10
CA ILE A 191 21.82 -10.27 -15.12
C ILE A 191 22.71 -10.36 -16.36
N ALA A 192 23.35 -9.27 -16.78
CA ALA A 192 24.31 -9.26 -17.89
C ALA A 192 25.49 -10.21 -17.63
N TYR A 193 26.09 -10.15 -16.45
CA TYR A 193 27.17 -11.04 -16.07
C TYR A 193 26.71 -12.52 -16.02
N SER A 194 25.55 -12.78 -15.41
CA SER A 194 25.00 -14.13 -15.28
C SER A 194 24.63 -14.72 -16.64
N ALA A 195 24.07 -13.93 -17.54
CA ALA A 195 23.76 -14.34 -18.91
C ALA A 195 25.04 -14.67 -19.67
N ALA A 196 26.07 -13.82 -19.56
CA ALA A 196 27.36 -14.04 -20.20
C ALA A 196 28.05 -15.33 -19.76
N LYS A 197 27.98 -15.65 -18.46
CA LYS A 197 28.52 -16.90 -17.90
C LYS A 197 27.65 -18.14 -18.11
N SER A 198 26.43 -17.96 -18.60
CA SER A 198 25.53 -19.07 -18.92
C SER A 198 25.47 -19.36 -20.42
N LEU A 199 26.04 -18.49 -21.25
CA LEU A 199 26.09 -18.65 -22.70
C LEU A 199 27.11 -19.73 -23.05
N GLU A 200 26.64 -20.83 -23.65
CA GLU A 200 27.48 -21.91 -24.15
C GLU A 200 27.63 -21.85 -25.67
N PHE A 201 26.58 -21.45 -26.38
CA PHE A 201 26.55 -21.42 -27.84
C PHE A 201 25.83 -20.18 -28.41
N CYS A 202 26.27 -19.69 -29.57
CA CYS A 202 25.73 -18.47 -30.19
C CYS A 202 24.35 -18.63 -30.84
N ASP A 203 23.86 -19.85 -31.00
CA ASP A 203 22.51 -20.15 -31.48
C ASP A 203 21.46 -20.14 -30.35
N GLU A 204 21.89 -20.05 -29.09
CA GLU A 204 20.98 -19.85 -27.97
C GLU A 204 20.20 -18.54 -28.12
N HIS A 205 18.89 -18.61 -27.92
CA HIS A 205 18.04 -17.44 -28.08
C HIS A 205 18.25 -16.43 -26.93
N PRO A 206 18.57 -15.14 -27.20
CA PRO A 206 18.86 -14.13 -26.18
C PRO A 206 17.81 -14.03 -25.06
N ALA A 207 16.53 -14.12 -25.43
CA ALA A 207 15.41 -14.10 -24.48
C ALA A 207 15.50 -15.20 -23.41
N ASN A 208 15.90 -16.41 -23.78
CA ASN A 208 15.96 -17.55 -22.85
C ASN A 208 17.10 -17.37 -21.85
N LEU A 209 18.25 -16.86 -22.30
CA LEU A 209 19.40 -16.56 -21.44
C LEU A 209 19.06 -15.46 -20.42
N VAL A 210 18.43 -14.38 -20.88
CA VAL A 210 18.01 -13.28 -20.01
C VAL A 210 16.98 -13.76 -18.98
N GLU A 211 16.00 -14.56 -19.39
CA GLU A 211 14.99 -15.08 -18.45
C GLU A 211 15.61 -16.03 -17.42
N LYS A 212 16.54 -16.92 -17.83
CA LYS A 212 17.27 -17.81 -16.90
C LYS A 212 18.08 -17.01 -15.88
N ALA A 213 18.79 -15.97 -16.33
CA ALA A 213 19.56 -15.08 -15.47
C ALA A 213 18.66 -14.25 -14.52
N LYS A 214 17.51 -13.77 -15.02
CA LYS A 214 16.49 -13.08 -14.23
C LYS A 214 15.93 -14.00 -13.14
N MET A 215 15.53 -15.22 -13.46
CA MET A 215 15.03 -16.18 -12.47
C MET A 215 16.08 -16.43 -11.38
N ALA A 216 17.33 -16.70 -11.75
CA ALA A 216 18.42 -16.89 -10.78
C ALA A 216 18.66 -15.65 -9.90
N TYR A 217 18.49 -14.44 -10.46
CA TYR A 217 18.56 -13.20 -9.70
C TYR A 217 17.41 -13.06 -8.70
N VAL A 218 16.18 -13.36 -9.11
CA VAL A 218 14.98 -13.34 -8.24
C VAL A 218 15.11 -14.34 -7.10
N GLU A 219 15.65 -15.55 -7.33
CA GLU A 219 15.92 -16.53 -6.26
C GLU A 219 16.88 -15.97 -5.20
N LYS A 220 17.97 -15.33 -5.65
CA LYS A 220 18.95 -14.72 -4.74
C LYS A 220 18.29 -13.61 -3.91
N LEU A 221 17.54 -12.71 -4.55
CA LEU A 221 16.80 -11.67 -3.85
C LEU A 221 15.73 -12.23 -2.90
N THR A 222 15.12 -13.37 -3.23
CA THR A 222 14.16 -14.07 -2.36
C THR A 222 14.85 -14.53 -1.08
N ALA A 223 16.04 -15.12 -1.19
CA ALA A 223 16.86 -15.49 -0.03
C ALA A 223 17.23 -14.26 0.84
N LEU A 224 17.60 -13.14 0.22
CA LEU A 224 17.85 -11.88 0.94
C LEU A 224 16.60 -11.39 1.67
N ALA A 225 15.45 -11.36 0.99
CA ALA A 225 14.20 -10.90 1.56
C ALA A 225 13.81 -11.73 2.80
N LYS A 226 13.96 -13.05 2.74
CA LYS A 226 13.77 -13.94 3.90
C LYS A 226 14.73 -13.59 5.02
N ALA A 227 16.02 -13.51 4.73
CA ALA A 227 17.05 -13.22 5.74
C ALA A 227 16.81 -11.87 6.43
N VAL A 228 16.42 -10.84 5.67
CA VAL A 228 16.23 -9.48 6.18
C VAL A 228 14.89 -9.34 6.90
N TYR A 229 13.77 -9.69 6.27
CA TYR A 229 12.43 -9.37 6.77
C TYR A 229 11.77 -10.50 7.56
N ALA A 230 12.14 -11.76 7.31
CA ALA A 230 11.53 -12.93 7.93
C ALA A 230 12.55 -13.94 8.50
N PRO A 231 13.51 -13.51 9.36
CA PRO A 231 14.53 -14.41 9.92
C PRO A 231 13.98 -15.42 10.95
N SER A 232 12.71 -15.28 11.35
CA SER A 232 12.03 -16.18 12.28
C SER A 232 10.53 -16.18 11.96
N CYS A 233 9.82 -17.24 12.35
CA CYS A 233 8.37 -17.30 12.14
C CYS A 233 7.62 -16.15 12.86
N SER A 234 8.11 -15.69 14.02
CA SER A 234 7.54 -14.52 14.68
C SER A 234 7.65 -13.23 13.83
N LYS A 235 8.76 -13.03 13.11
CA LYS A 235 8.94 -11.87 12.22
C LYS A 235 8.30 -12.08 10.84
N ALA A 236 8.20 -13.33 10.38
CA ALA A 236 7.50 -13.71 9.17
C ALA A 236 6.05 -13.20 9.13
N LYS A 237 5.31 -13.38 10.24
CA LYS A 237 3.94 -12.87 10.35
C LYS A 237 3.86 -11.36 10.05
N ALA A 238 4.77 -10.58 10.62
CA ALA A 238 4.83 -9.13 10.39
C ALA A 238 5.21 -8.78 8.94
N PHE A 239 6.14 -9.52 8.35
CA PHE A 239 6.53 -9.34 6.94
C PHE A 239 5.37 -9.62 5.98
N ILE A 240 4.70 -10.78 6.11
CA ILE A 240 3.54 -11.16 5.30
C ILE A 240 2.43 -10.11 5.41
N GLN A 241 2.12 -9.70 6.65
CA GLN A 241 1.07 -8.72 6.89
C GLN A 241 1.44 -7.32 6.34
N THR A 242 2.73 -6.96 6.37
CA THR A 242 3.24 -5.70 5.80
C THR A 242 3.00 -5.65 4.29
N LEU A 243 3.34 -6.73 3.57
CA LEU A 243 3.11 -6.81 2.12
C LEU A 243 1.62 -6.79 1.77
N HIS A 244 0.80 -7.51 2.53
CA HIS A 244 -0.65 -7.53 2.35
C HIS A 244 -1.30 -6.15 2.58
N SER A 245 -0.73 -5.33 3.47
CA SER A 245 -1.26 -4.01 3.84
C SER A 245 -0.56 -2.82 3.18
N ARG A 246 0.34 -3.06 2.21
CA ARG A 246 1.15 -2.01 1.55
C ARG A 246 0.32 -0.90 0.90
N GLY A 247 -0.91 -1.19 0.46
CA GLY A 247 -1.83 -0.22 -0.13
C GLY A 247 -2.59 0.67 0.87
N LEU A 248 -2.46 0.42 2.18
CA LEU A 248 -3.10 1.22 3.22
C LEU A 248 -2.26 2.46 3.57
N PRO A 249 -2.88 3.55 4.05
CA PRO A 249 -2.15 4.67 4.63
C PRO A 249 -1.18 4.22 5.74
N PRO A 250 0.00 4.86 5.90
CA PRO A 250 1.04 4.40 6.81
C PRO A 250 0.59 4.12 8.25
N PRO A 251 -0.29 4.93 8.88
CA PRO A 251 -0.80 4.63 10.22
C PRO A 251 -1.60 3.32 10.27
N LEU A 252 -2.43 3.05 9.27
CA LEU A 252 -3.27 1.84 9.22
C LEU A 252 -2.44 0.60 8.87
N ALA A 253 -1.50 0.71 7.92
CA ALA A 253 -0.58 -0.37 7.62
C ALA A 253 0.26 -0.77 8.85
N SER A 254 0.70 0.21 9.66
CA SER A 254 1.42 -0.07 10.91
C SER A 254 0.55 -0.83 11.92
N LEU A 255 -0.72 -0.45 12.07
CA LEU A 255 -1.66 -1.15 12.95
C LEU A 255 -1.98 -2.57 12.43
N ALA A 256 -2.08 -2.76 11.12
CA ALA A 256 -2.37 -4.06 10.52
C ALA A 256 -1.32 -5.12 10.91
N ILE A 257 -0.04 -4.73 10.97
CA ILE A 257 1.07 -5.61 11.38
C ILE A 257 0.86 -6.17 12.81
N TYR A 258 0.26 -5.37 13.69
CA TYR A 258 0.04 -5.71 15.11
C TYR A 258 -1.44 -5.90 15.44
N TYR A 259 -2.23 -6.36 14.46
CA TYR A 259 -3.69 -6.32 14.52
C TYR A 259 -4.30 -6.96 15.78
N GLU A 260 -3.79 -8.11 16.22
CA GLU A 260 -4.25 -8.78 17.46
C GLU A 260 -4.10 -7.88 18.70
N THR A 261 -2.95 -7.22 18.83
CA THR A 261 -2.68 -6.26 19.91
C THR A 261 -3.59 -5.04 19.80
N VAL A 262 -3.84 -4.56 18.58
CA VAL A 262 -4.73 -3.43 18.31
C VAL A 262 -6.15 -3.76 18.73
N GLU A 263 -6.65 -4.94 18.36
CA GLU A 263 -8.00 -5.39 18.71
C GLU A 263 -8.20 -5.45 20.23
N VAL A 264 -7.26 -6.03 20.97
CA VAL A 264 -7.32 -6.08 22.44
C VAL A 264 -7.30 -4.67 23.05
N LYS A 265 -6.45 -3.77 22.54
CA LYS A 265 -6.37 -2.39 23.04
C LYS A 265 -7.62 -1.57 22.72
N VAL A 266 -8.22 -1.75 21.54
CA VAL A 266 -9.49 -1.09 21.18
C VAL A 266 -10.61 -1.53 22.12
N ARG A 267 -10.80 -2.85 22.31
CA ARG A 267 -11.80 -3.38 23.25
C ARG A 267 -11.57 -2.88 24.68
N THR A 268 -10.31 -2.73 25.09
CA THR A 268 -9.97 -2.18 26.41
C THR A 268 -10.38 -0.71 26.51
N LEU A 269 -10.08 0.11 25.50
CA LEU A 269 -10.46 1.52 25.46
C LEU A 269 -11.97 1.71 25.47
N GLU A 270 -12.71 0.94 24.70
CA GLU A 270 -14.17 0.99 24.70
C GLU A 270 -14.74 0.73 26.10
N LYS A 271 -14.24 -0.31 26.78
CA LYS A 271 -14.64 -0.62 28.16
C LYS A 271 -14.32 0.54 29.10
N LEU A 272 -13.10 1.07 29.05
CA LEU A 272 -12.69 2.20 29.91
C LEU A 272 -13.54 3.44 29.65
N ILE A 273 -13.77 3.81 28.39
CA ILE A 273 -14.63 4.96 28.01
C ILE A 273 -16.05 4.78 28.54
N SER A 274 -16.61 3.57 28.44
CA SER A 274 -17.95 3.28 28.96
C SER A 274 -18.08 3.41 30.50
N LEU A 275 -16.97 3.22 31.23
CA LEU A 275 -16.92 3.30 32.69
C LEU A 275 -16.73 4.74 33.20
N ILE A 276 -16.08 5.62 32.43
CA ILE A 276 -15.79 7.02 32.84
C ILE A 276 -17.07 7.76 33.26
N ASN A 277 -18.20 7.51 32.58
CA ASN A 277 -19.46 8.18 32.86
C ASN A 277 -20.28 7.52 33.99
N LYS A 278 -19.86 6.34 34.47
CA LYS A 278 -20.60 5.54 35.47
C LYS A 278 -19.96 5.57 36.87
N LEU A 279 -18.74 6.10 36.99
CA LEU A 279 -17.99 6.07 38.24
C LEU A 279 -17.98 7.45 38.91
N PRO A 280 -18.10 7.51 40.25
CA PRO A 280 -17.85 8.72 41.02
C PRO A 280 -16.34 9.05 41.05
N ASP A 281 -16.02 10.30 41.35
CA ASP A 281 -14.65 10.72 41.65
C ASP A 281 -14.21 10.09 42.99
N PRO A 282 -12.95 9.63 43.17
CA PRO A 282 -11.76 9.79 42.30
C PRO A 282 -11.53 8.64 41.29
N HIS A 283 -12.34 7.58 41.33
CA HIS A 283 -12.16 6.41 40.46
C HIS A 283 -12.27 6.76 38.96
N LYS A 284 -13.08 7.78 38.64
CA LYS A 284 -13.19 8.35 37.30
C LYS A 284 -11.87 8.90 36.76
N GLU A 285 -11.07 9.59 37.57
CA GLU A 285 -9.77 10.12 37.16
C GLU A 285 -8.77 9.00 36.87
N TYR A 286 -8.76 7.98 37.72
CA TYR A 286 -7.91 6.80 37.52
C TYR A 286 -8.22 6.08 36.19
N VAL A 287 -9.50 5.85 35.89
CA VAL A 287 -9.93 5.22 34.63
C VAL A 287 -9.54 6.07 33.40
N LYS A 288 -9.64 7.40 33.50
CA LYS A 288 -9.17 8.31 32.43
C LYS A 288 -7.67 8.14 32.16
N ILE A 289 -6.85 8.04 33.20
CA ILE A 289 -5.40 7.84 33.05
C ILE A 289 -5.11 6.52 32.32
N LEU A 290 -5.78 5.43 32.71
CA LEU A 290 -5.64 4.12 32.04
C LEU A 290 -6.04 4.18 30.56
N ALA A 291 -7.10 4.92 30.24
CA ALA A 291 -7.52 5.13 28.85
C ALA A 291 -6.46 5.91 28.06
N LEU A 292 -5.90 6.98 28.62
CA LEU A 292 -4.83 7.75 27.99
C LEU A 292 -3.56 6.92 27.75
N GLN A 293 -3.17 6.08 28.71
CA GLN A 293 -2.04 5.16 28.56
C GLN A 293 -2.27 4.16 27.42
N THR A 294 -3.46 3.56 27.37
CA THR A 294 -3.81 2.59 26.31
C THR A 294 -3.85 3.26 24.93
N ALA A 295 -4.36 4.49 24.84
CA ALA A 295 -4.35 5.29 23.62
C ALA A 295 -2.94 5.64 23.16
N GLU A 296 -2.03 5.99 24.09
CA GLU A 296 -0.63 6.28 23.76
C GLU A 296 0.09 5.03 23.24
N ASP A 297 -0.21 3.85 23.77
CA ASP A 297 0.31 2.60 23.23
C ASP A 297 -0.17 2.33 21.79
N LEU A 298 -1.44 2.61 21.49
CA LEU A 298 -1.94 2.54 20.10
C LEU A 298 -1.20 3.53 19.20
N LYS A 299 -0.97 4.78 19.64
CA LYS A 299 -0.20 5.77 18.86
C LYS A 299 1.23 5.31 18.60
N LYS A 300 1.87 4.60 19.54
CA LYS A 300 3.20 4.01 19.32
C LYS A 300 3.15 2.96 18.22
N LEU A 301 2.13 2.09 18.19
CA LEU A 301 1.95 1.08 17.14
C LEU A 301 1.66 1.69 15.76
N MET A 302 1.06 2.89 15.70
CA MET A 302 0.80 3.60 14.43
C MET A 302 2.05 4.19 13.79
N LYS A 303 3.17 4.31 14.52
CA LYS A 303 4.39 4.89 13.98
C LYS A 303 5.03 3.88 13.03
N PRO A 304 5.15 4.18 11.72
CA PRO A 304 5.68 3.24 10.76
C PRO A 304 7.14 2.95 11.08
N HIS A 305 7.43 1.68 11.37
CA HIS A 305 8.78 1.17 11.54
C HIS A 305 9.53 1.14 10.19
N TRP A 306 10.84 0.95 10.26
CA TRP A 306 11.70 1.04 9.07
C TRP A 306 11.31 0.02 7.98
N HIS A 307 10.91 -1.21 8.36
CA HIS A 307 10.54 -2.25 7.39
C HIS A 307 9.29 -1.86 6.60
N LEU A 308 8.27 -1.28 7.25
CA LEU A 308 7.08 -0.80 6.56
C LEU A 308 7.46 0.34 5.59
N ARG A 309 8.31 1.28 6.00
CA ARG A 309 8.76 2.37 5.12
C ARG A 309 9.60 1.89 3.94
N ALA A 310 10.42 0.87 4.17
CA ALA A 310 11.25 0.25 3.15
C ALA A 310 10.36 -0.44 2.10
N LEU A 311 9.41 -1.25 2.57
CA LEU A 311 8.52 -2.04 1.72
C LEU A 311 7.35 -1.24 1.12
N SER A 312 6.99 -0.07 1.67
CA SER A 312 5.90 0.76 1.15
C SER A 312 6.29 1.64 -0.04
N ARG A 313 7.58 1.75 -0.37
CA ARG A 313 8.05 2.55 -1.51
C ARG A 313 7.98 1.77 -2.80
N GLU A 314 7.99 2.46 -3.94
CA GLU A 314 8.28 1.82 -5.22
C GLU A 314 9.69 1.21 -5.17
N LEU A 315 9.73 -0.11 -5.07
CA LEU A 315 10.92 -0.94 -5.22
C LEU A 315 10.97 -1.45 -6.67
N GLY A 316 12.14 -1.89 -7.13
CA GLY A 316 12.27 -2.44 -8.48
C GLY A 316 11.35 -3.65 -8.71
N PRO A 317 10.91 -3.89 -9.96
CA PRO A 317 9.91 -4.90 -10.27
C PRO A 317 10.36 -6.32 -9.88
N LEU A 318 11.63 -6.65 -10.12
CA LEU A 318 12.20 -7.96 -9.79
C LEU A 318 12.32 -8.15 -8.28
N TYR A 319 12.62 -7.10 -7.52
CA TYR A 319 12.62 -7.21 -6.06
C TYR A 319 11.20 -7.33 -5.49
N ASN A 320 10.19 -6.69 -6.07
CA ASN A 320 8.79 -6.92 -5.68
C ASN A 320 8.35 -8.37 -5.95
N GLU A 321 8.77 -8.95 -7.07
CA GLU A 321 8.56 -10.37 -7.39
C GLU A 321 9.21 -11.26 -6.32
N ALA A 322 10.47 -11.00 -5.98
CA ALA A 322 11.19 -11.72 -4.93
C ALA A 322 10.56 -11.57 -3.53
N LEU A 323 10.05 -10.39 -3.18
CA LEU A 323 9.35 -10.15 -1.91
C LEU A 323 8.04 -10.95 -1.83
N THR A 324 7.29 -11.00 -2.93
CA THR A 324 6.03 -11.77 -3.02
C THR A 324 6.32 -13.25 -2.88
N LYS A 325 7.28 -13.76 -3.64
CA LYS A 325 7.73 -15.15 -3.54
C LYS A 325 8.24 -15.51 -2.14
N ALA A 326 9.07 -14.66 -1.53
CA ALA A 326 9.55 -14.86 -0.17
C ALA A 326 8.40 -14.92 0.85
N SER A 327 7.38 -14.08 0.68
CA SER A 327 6.19 -14.08 1.52
C SER A 327 5.42 -15.39 1.41
N GLU A 328 5.21 -15.90 0.21
CA GLU A 328 4.50 -17.16 -0.04
C GLU A 328 5.27 -18.36 0.55
N GLU A 329 6.57 -18.44 0.29
CA GLU A 329 7.41 -19.54 0.79
C GLU A 329 7.47 -19.55 2.31
N VAL A 330 7.64 -18.38 2.94
CA VAL A 330 7.68 -18.27 4.40
C VAL A 330 6.30 -18.53 5.02
N ALA A 331 5.20 -18.12 4.36
CA ALA A 331 3.85 -18.42 4.81
C ALA A 331 3.63 -19.94 4.89
N VAL A 332 4.06 -20.69 3.88
CA VAL A 332 4.03 -22.15 3.88
C VAL A 332 4.93 -22.73 4.97
N GLN A 333 6.19 -22.29 5.04
CA GLN A 333 7.17 -22.81 6.01
C GLN A 333 6.74 -22.62 7.47
N CYS A 334 6.15 -21.46 7.80
CA CYS A 334 5.74 -21.13 9.16
C CYS A 334 4.26 -21.44 9.46
N GLY A 335 3.51 -21.97 8.50
CA GLY A 335 2.08 -22.30 8.67
C GLY A 335 1.19 -21.07 8.90
N TYR A 336 1.55 -19.92 8.36
CA TYR A 336 0.76 -18.69 8.50
C TYR A 336 -0.12 -18.44 7.29
N LYS A 337 -1.35 -18.00 7.57
CA LYS A 337 -2.20 -17.34 6.58
C LYS A 337 -2.29 -15.85 6.92
N PRO A 338 -2.35 -14.95 5.92
CA PRO A 338 -2.64 -13.55 6.16
C PRO A 338 -3.88 -13.42 7.05
N SER A 339 -3.78 -12.66 8.13
CA SER A 339 -4.92 -12.49 9.04
C SER A 339 -5.97 -11.62 8.39
N GLU A 340 -7.25 -11.95 8.57
CA GLU A 340 -8.33 -11.06 8.19
C GLU A 340 -8.29 -9.81 9.08
N VAL A 341 -7.83 -8.71 8.50
CA VAL A 341 -7.74 -7.42 9.20
C VAL A 341 -9.01 -6.63 8.95
N SER A 342 -9.75 -6.34 10.03
CA SER A 342 -10.87 -5.43 9.94
C SER A 342 -10.38 -4.00 9.79
N LEU A 343 -10.47 -3.46 8.56
CA LEU A 343 -10.13 -2.06 8.29
C LEU A 343 -10.97 -1.10 9.13
N ARG A 344 -12.24 -1.43 9.43
CA ARG A 344 -13.09 -0.65 10.35
C ARG A 344 -12.44 -0.57 11.72
N ASN A 345 -11.98 -1.69 12.27
CA ASN A 345 -11.33 -1.71 13.57
C ASN A 345 -10.01 -0.91 13.58
N LEU A 346 -9.25 -0.93 12.48
CA LEU A 346 -8.05 -0.09 12.35
C LEU A 346 -8.39 1.41 12.35
N VAL A 347 -9.42 1.81 11.60
CA VAL A 347 -9.87 3.21 11.56
C VAL A 347 -10.43 3.62 12.93
N LYS A 348 -11.20 2.74 13.59
CA LYS A 348 -11.67 2.95 14.95
C LYS A 348 -10.53 3.15 15.93
N ALA A 349 -9.50 2.29 15.89
CA ALA A 349 -8.30 2.42 16.70
C ALA A 349 -7.63 3.79 16.49
N TYR A 350 -7.50 4.22 15.23
CA TYR A 350 -6.96 5.54 14.88
C TYR A 350 -7.78 6.68 15.47
N VAL A 351 -9.10 6.66 15.28
CA VAL A 351 -10.00 7.73 15.74
C VAL A 351 -9.99 7.83 17.26
N ILE A 352 -10.08 6.71 17.98
CA ILE A 352 -10.04 6.68 19.45
C ILE A 352 -8.69 7.18 19.95
N ALA A 353 -7.58 6.63 19.45
CA ALA A 353 -6.26 6.97 19.96
C ALA A 353 -5.94 8.46 19.77
N HIS A 354 -6.35 9.03 18.63
CA HIS A 354 -6.13 10.43 18.35
C HIS A 354 -7.21 11.37 18.88
N GLU A 355 -8.29 10.88 19.50
CA GLU A 355 -9.46 11.69 19.87
C GLU A 355 -9.97 12.50 18.67
N ALA A 356 -10.19 11.81 17.55
CA ALA A 356 -10.53 12.41 16.26
C ALA A 356 -12.04 12.41 15.97
N ASN A 357 -12.91 12.20 16.96
CA ASN A 357 -14.38 12.08 16.76
C ASN A 357 -14.96 13.30 16.00
N ASN A 358 -14.57 14.50 16.40
CA ASN A 358 -15.03 15.74 15.73
C ASN A 358 -14.47 15.87 14.31
N ASP A 359 -13.22 15.47 14.09
CA ASP A 359 -12.60 15.53 12.77
C ASP A 359 -13.19 14.45 11.83
N LEU A 360 -13.58 13.30 12.37
CA LEU A 360 -14.30 12.25 11.64
C LEU A 360 -15.68 12.76 11.20
N ALA A 361 -16.44 13.39 12.11
CA ALA A 361 -17.74 13.96 11.77
C ALA A 361 -17.64 15.08 10.71
N LYS A 362 -16.63 15.95 10.82
CA LYS A 362 -16.32 16.97 9.80
C LYS A 362 -15.92 16.35 8.47
N ALA A 363 -15.10 15.29 8.48
CA ALA A 363 -14.73 14.58 7.26
C ALA A 363 -15.96 13.97 6.59
N LEU A 364 -16.86 13.33 7.34
CA LEU A 364 -18.11 12.76 6.82
C LEU A 364 -19.04 13.84 6.24
N ALA A 365 -19.23 14.96 6.93
CA ALA A 365 -20.00 16.09 6.41
C ALA A 365 -19.34 16.72 5.16
N ALA A 366 -18.01 16.70 5.06
CA ALA A 366 -17.30 17.14 3.86
C ALA A 366 -17.52 16.17 2.69
N ILE A 367 -17.40 14.85 2.90
CA ILE A 367 -17.72 13.83 1.88
C ILE A 367 -19.14 14.03 1.37
N ALA A 368 -20.10 14.14 2.29
CA ALA A 368 -21.51 14.26 1.95
C ALA A 368 -21.81 15.48 1.06
N ARG A 369 -21.08 16.58 1.26
CA ARG A 369 -21.20 17.83 0.49
C ARG A 369 -20.30 17.89 -0.75
N GLY A 370 -19.53 16.84 -1.05
CA GLY A 370 -18.56 16.87 -2.17
C GLY A 370 -17.30 17.70 -1.93
N GLY A 371 -17.01 18.01 -0.66
CA GLY A 371 -15.82 18.72 -0.22
C GLY A 371 -14.63 17.79 0.08
N ASN A 372 -13.54 18.37 0.54
CA ASN A 372 -12.33 17.62 0.89
C ASN A 372 -12.44 16.97 2.29
N PRO A 373 -12.38 15.63 2.41
CA PRO A 373 -12.48 14.94 3.69
C PRO A 373 -11.20 14.95 4.55
N CYS A 374 -10.08 15.41 4.01
CA CYS A 374 -8.75 15.32 4.63
C CYS A 374 -8.49 16.44 5.63
N LEU A 375 -9.34 16.51 6.65
CA LEU A 375 -9.37 17.57 7.65
C LEU A 375 -8.76 17.12 8.97
N GLY A 376 -8.16 18.07 9.70
CA GLY A 376 -7.68 17.87 11.07
C GLY A 376 -6.84 16.60 11.24
N LYS A 377 -7.22 15.79 12.24
CA LYS A 377 -6.54 14.53 12.56
C LYS A 377 -6.81 13.41 11.56
N ILE A 378 -7.75 13.54 10.61
CA ILE A 378 -8.05 12.53 9.58
C ILE A 378 -7.07 12.60 8.40
N LYS A 379 -6.43 13.75 8.18
CA LYS A 379 -5.48 13.97 7.06
C LYS A 379 -4.46 12.83 6.84
N PRO A 380 -3.85 12.20 7.85
CA PRO A 380 -2.91 11.09 7.65
C PRO A 380 -3.52 9.81 7.07
N LEU A 381 -4.85 9.68 7.03
CA LEU A 381 -5.55 8.57 6.38
C LEU A 381 -5.80 8.82 4.89
N CYS A 382 -5.51 10.04 4.41
CA CYS A 382 -5.70 10.41 3.02
C CYS A 382 -4.49 10.09 2.15
N VAL A 383 -4.77 9.75 0.90
CA VAL A 383 -3.79 9.50 -0.15
C VAL A 383 -4.05 10.51 -1.27
N HIS A 384 -3.03 11.27 -1.66
CA HIS A 384 -3.14 12.35 -2.66
C HIS A 384 -4.27 13.37 -2.40
N GLY A 385 -4.59 13.63 -1.13
CA GLY A 385 -5.63 14.61 -0.75
C GLY A 385 -7.07 14.09 -0.81
N ALA A 386 -7.28 12.78 -0.99
CA ALA A 386 -8.58 12.12 -0.90
C ALA A 386 -8.56 10.97 0.10
N LEU A 387 -9.72 10.63 0.66
CA LEU A 387 -9.86 9.45 1.51
C LEU A 387 -10.14 8.23 0.62
N PRO A 388 -9.31 7.16 0.65
CA PRO A 388 -9.54 5.95 -0.16
C PRO A 388 -10.93 5.35 0.05
N ASP A 389 -11.56 4.85 -1.03
CA ASP A 389 -12.93 4.32 -0.97
C ASP A 389 -13.07 3.12 0.00
N VAL A 390 -12.04 2.28 0.08
CA VAL A 390 -11.99 1.18 1.07
C VAL A 390 -12.07 1.67 2.51
N ILE A 391 -11.50 2.84 2.81
CA ILE A 391 -11.56 3.48 4.13
C ILE A 391 -12.94 4.11 4.35
N ILE A 392 -13.51 4.77 3.32
CA ILE A 392 -14.87 5.30 3.38
C ILE A 392 -15.85 4.16 3.71
N LYS A 393 -15.77 3.04 2.99
CA LYS A 393 -16.61 1.86 3.22
C LYS A 393 -16.45 1.31 4.64
N ALA A 394 -15.21 1.24 5.15
CA ALA A 394 -14.93 0.81 6.52
C ALA A 394 -15.52 1.75 7.59
N ILE A 395 -15.55 3.06 7.32
CA ILE A 395 -16.18 4.06 8.19
C ILE A 395 -17.71 3.93 8.15
N LEU A 396 -18.30 3.69 6.98
CA LEU A 396 -19.75 3.71 6.78
C LEU A 396 -20.45 2.38 7.10
N THR A 397 -19.75 1.25 7.09
CA THR A 397 -20.36 -0.11 7.17
C THR A 397 -19.97 -0.83 8.45
N PRO A 398 -20.90 -1.49 9.17
CA PRO A 398 -22.35 -1.62 8.87
C PRO A 398 -23.14 -0.33 9.15
N GLU A 399 -22.66 0.49 10.09
CA GLU A 399 -23.16 1.84 10.35
C GLU A 399 -22.01 2.85 10.39
N ARG A 400 -22.31 4.14 10.37
CA ARG A 400 -21.29 5.19 10.49
C ARG A 400 -20.50 5.04 11.79
N LEU A 401 -19.17 5.01 11.69
CA LEU A 401 -18.28 4.92 12.85
C LEU A 401 -18.45 6.11 13.82
N SER A 402 -18.89 7.28 13.32
CA SER A 402 -19.23 8.45 14.15
C SER A 402 -20.45 8.25 15.03
N VAL A 403 -21.30 7.24 14.80
CA VAL A 403 -22.38 6.87 15.73
C VAL A 403 -21.81 6.11 16.93
N GLU A 404 -20.86 5.19 16.69
CA GLU A 404 -20.15 4.49 17.77
C GLU A 404 -19.21 5.43 18.56
N LEU A 405 -18.68 6.46 17.89
CA LEU A 405 -17.76 7.45 18.43
C LEU A 405 -18.33 8.86 18.23
N PRO A 406 -19.36 9.25 19.00
CA PRO A 406 -20.10 10.49 18.77
C PRO A 406 -19.18 11.72 18.90
N PRO A 407 -19.37 12.73 18.03
CA PRO A 407 -18.69 14.01 18.16
C PRO A 407 -19.24 14.79 19.35
N SER A 408 -18.47 15.75 19.86
CA SER A 408 -18.91 16.72 20.87
C SER A 408 -19.52 18.00 20.27
N LEU A 409 -19.69 18.02 18.94
CA LEU A 409 -20.32 19.11 18.19
C LEU A 409 -21.82 19.17 18.55
N LYS A 410 -22.40 20.37 18.51
CA LYS A 410 -23.79 20.62 18.96
C LYS A 410 -24.74 21.08 17.84
N SER A 411 -24.21 21.33 16.65
CA SER A 411 -24.98 21.84 15.51
C SER A 411 -24.30 21.47 14.19
N GLY A 412 -25.03 21.69 13.09
CA GLY A 412 -24.55 21.43 11.73
C GLY A 412 -24.74 19.98 11.28
N LEU A 413 -24.37 19.71 10.04
CA LEU A 413 -24.40 18.36 9.47
C LEU A 413 -23.46 17.40 10.23
N GLU A 414 -22.39 17.94 10.81
CA GLU A 414 -21.43 17.22 11.64
C GLU A 414 -22.05 16.70 12.95
N TYR A 415 -23.02 17.42 13.53
CA TYR A 415 -23.77 16.94 14.69
C TYR A 415 -24.57 15.69 14.32
N TYR A 416 -25.33 15.74 13.21
CA TYR A 416 -26.13 14.63 12.72
C TYR A 416 -25.31 13.41 12.28
N ALA A 417 -24.03 13.60 11.91
CA ALA A 417 -23.14 12.46 11.64
C ALA A 417 -22.99 11.52 12.86
N GLY A 418 -23.21 12.04 14.08
CA GLY A 418 -23.12 11.31 15.34
C GLY A 418 -24.33 10.47 15.73
N PHE A 419 -25.43 10.55 14.99
CA PHE A 419 -26.70 9.90 15.34
C PHE A 419 -27.20 9.03 14.20
N ARG A 420 -28.04 8.04 14.52
CA ARG A 420 -28.86 7.36 13.52
C ARG A 420 -30.09 8.21 13.20
N ALA A 421 -30.62 8.06 11.99
CA ALA A 421 -31.86 8.73 11.60
C ALA A 421 -33.01 8.49 12.60
N GLU A 422 -33.13 7.26 13.11
CA GLU A 422 -34.16 6.85 14.08
C GLU A 422 -34.16 7.68 15.37
N GLU A 423 -32.99 8.18 15.80
CA GLU A 423 -32.80 8.85 17.09
C GLU A 423 -33.24 10.31 17.08
N VAL A 424 -33.33 10.94 15.89
CA VAL A 424 -33.61 12.39 15.77
C VAL A 424 -34.99 12.71 15.17
N GLY A 425 -35.66 11.71 14.60
CA GLY A 425 -36.98 11.85 13.99
C GLY A 425 -37.04 12.80 12.78
N GLU A 426 -38.25 13.00 12.25
CA GLU A 426 -38.48 13.70 10.97
C GLU A 426 -37.87 15.11 10.91
N ARG A 427 -37.91 15.87 12.01
CA ARG A 427 -37.30 17.20 12.07
C ARG A 427 -35.80 17.15 11.78
N GLY A 428 -35.08 16.19 12.36
CA GLY A 428 -33.66 16.00 12.10
C GLY A 428 -33.38 15.54 10.66
N TRP A 429 -34.28 14.74 10.08
CA TRP A 429 -34.18 14.33 8.67
C TRP A 429 -34.28 15.53 7.74
N ILE A 430 -35.26 16.42 7.97
CA ILE A 430 -35.43 17.65 7.18
C ILE A 430 -34.18 18.53 7.25
N GLU A 431 -33.60 18.72 8.43
CA GLU A 431 -32.36 19.51 8.58
C GLU A 431 -31.19 18.91 7.79
N VAL A 432 -30.98 17.59 7.87
CA VAL A 432 -29.96 16.90 7.06
C VAL A 432 -30.23 17.04 5.58
N LEU A 433 -31.48 16.83 5.14
CA LEU A 433 -31.86 16.95 3.74
C LEU A 433 -31.66 18.37 3.20
N ASN A 434 -31.93 19.42 3.99
CA ASN A 434 -31.67 20.80 3.57
C ASN A 434 -30.18 21.02 3.30
N TYR A 435 -29.30 20.59 4.22
CA TYR A 435 -27.85 20.68 3.98
C TYR A 435 -27.39 19.95 2.72
N LEU A 436 -27.95 18.77 2.46
CA LEU A 436 -27.60 17.95 1.30
C LEU A 436 -28.20 18.51 0.01
N TYR A 437 -29.42 19.05 0.07
CA TYR A 437 -30.10 19.68 -1.06
C TYR A 437 -29.35 20.94 -1.51
N GLU A 438 -29.04 21.85 -0.58
CA GLU A 438 -28.23 23.05 -0.85
C GLU A 438 -26.88 22.69 -1.47
N ALA A 439 -26.21 21.65 -0.94
CA ALA A 439 -24.95 21.19 -1.49
C ALA A 439 -25.10 20.51 -2.87
N SER A 440 -26.24 19.88 -3.15
CA SER A 440 -26.51 19.19 -4.41
C SER A 440 -26.68 20.15 -5.58
N GLU A 441 -27.08 21.40 -5.33
CA GLU A 441 -27.07 22.46 -6.36
C GLU A 441 -25.66 22.72 -6.91
N GLY A 442 -24.61 22.42 -6.12
CA GLY A 442 -23.21 22.45 -6.54
C GLY A 442 -22.69 21.18 -7.23
N GLY A 443 -23.53 20.14 -7.37
CA GLY A 443 -23.30 18.97 -8.24
C GLY A 443 -22.26 17.93 -7.77
N ARG A 444 -21.88 17.89 -6.48
CA ARG A 444 -20.82 16.97 -5.98
C ARG A 444 -21.18 16.15 -4.74
N THR A 445 -22.44 16.11 -4.33
CA THR A 445 -22.85 15.44 -3.08
C THR A 445 -22.74 13.92 -3.12
N ASP A 446 -22.41 13.32 -1.97
CA ASP A 446 -22.32 11.87 -1.77
C ASP A 446 -23.28 11.40 -0.68
N LEU A 447 -24.38 10.76 -1.11
CA LEU A 447 -25.46 10.33 -0.23
C LEU A 447 -25.14 9.03 0.53
N ARG A 448 -24.00 8.39 0.29
CA ARG A 448 -23.60 7.18 1.04
C ARG A 448 -23.46 7.46 2.54
N VAL A 449 -23.02 8.66 2.90
CA VAL A 449 -22.75 9.04 4.29
C VAL A 449 -24.03 9.06 5.14
N PHE A 450 -25.09 9.67 4.63
CA PHE A 450 -26.37 9.87 5.32
C PHE A 450 -27.50 9.02 4.73
N LYS A 451 -27.16 7.81 4.25
CA LYS A 451 -28.09 6.89 3.60
C LYS A 451 -29.33 6.60 4.46
N ASP A 452 -29.13 6.33 5.73
CA ASP A 452 -30.21 6.07 6.71
C ASP A 452 -31.18 7.25 6.85
N TYR A 453 -30.69 8.49 6.86
CA TYR A 453 -31.55 9.68 6.92
C TYR A 453 -32.44 9.81 5.70
N ILE A 454 -31.88 9.56 4.51
CA ILE A 454 -32.60 9.67 3.24
C ILE A 454 -33.59 8.51 3.08
N ASP A 455 -33.20 7.28 3.44
CA ASP A 455 -34.10 6.11 3.42
C ASP A 455 -35.27 6.30 4.38
N ALA A 456 -35.01 6.80 5.60
CA ALA A 456 -36.06 7.12 6.57
C ALA A 456 -37.01 8.21 6.03
N ALA A 457 -36.47 9.27 5.45
CA ALA A 457 -37.27 10.34 4.84
C ALA A 457 -38.14 9.85 3.68
N LEU A 458 -37.60 9.02 2.78
CA LEU A 458 -38.34 8.49 1.62
C LEU A 458 -39.45 7.51 2.03
N ARG A 459 -39.26 6.73 3.10
CA ARG A 459 -40.22 5.71 3.56
C ARG A 459 -41.25 6.26 4.53
N LEU A 460 -40.78 6.97 5.56
CA LEU A 460 -41.55 7.34 6.74
C LEU A 460 -41.88 8.83 6.81
N GLY A 461 -41.26 9.66 5.98
CA GLY A 461 -41.49 11.10 5.97
C GLY A 461 -42.91 11.47 5.53
N SER A 462 -43.36 12.65 5.97
CA SER A 462 -44.53 13.32 5.43
C SER A 462 -44.37 13.61 3.93
N PRO A 463 -45.45 13.92 3.19
CA PRO A 463 -45.37 14.19 1.76
C PRO A 463 -44.34 15.29 1.40
N ILE A 464 -44.18 16.31 2.25
CA ILE A 464 -43.21 17.39 2.04
C ILE A 464 -41.77 16.85 2.19
N THR A 465 -41.51 16.09 3.25
CA THR A 465 -40.20 15.48 3.51
C THR A 465 -39.81 14.48 2.41
N LYS A 466 -40.77 13.68 1.92
CA LYS A 466 -40.56 12.77 0.79
C LYS A 466 -40.19 13.54 -0.49
N LYS A 467 -40.89 14.64 -0.81
CA LYS A 467 -40.54 15.48 -1.97
C LYS A 467 -39.15 16.07 -1.88
N LEU A 468 -38.77 16.59 -0.70
CA LEU A 468 -37.42 17.09 -0.47
C LEU A 468 -36.36 15.99 -0.67
N ALA A 469 -36.59 14.79 -0.11
CA ALA A 469 -35.68 13.66 -0.27
C ALA A 469 -35.55 13.22 -1.73
N LEU A 470 -36.65 13.20 -2.51
CA LEU A 470 -36.61 12.92 -3.95
C LEU A 470 -35.75 13.94 -4.68
N ALA A 471 -35.96 15.22 -4.42
CA ALA A 471 -35.19 16.29 -5.05
C ALA A 471 -33.69 16.20 -4.70
N THR A 472 -33.35 15.91 -3.44
CA THR A 472 -31.96 15.65 -3.02
C THR A 472 -31.36 14.46 -3.77
N VAL A 473 -32.09 13.35 -3.91
CA VAL A 473 -31.61 12.14 -4.62
C VAL A 473 -31.42 12.41 -6.11
N GLN A 474 -32.34 13.15 -6.74
CA GLN A 474 -32.26 13.58 -8.14
C GLN A 474 -30.98 14.37 -8.39
N ASN A 475 -30.74 15.42 -7.60
CA ASN A 475 -29.66 16.38 -7.81
C ASN A 475 -28.27 15.89 -7.36
N SER A 476 -28.19 14.81 -6.59
CA SER A 476 -26.92 14.37 -5.99
C SER A 476 -25.99 13.63 -6.95
N TYR A 477 -24.68 13.68 -6.74
CA TYR A 477 -23.73 13.03 -7.63
C TYR A 477 -23.61 11.52 -7.37
N ILE A 478 -23.33 11.13 -6.12
CA ILE A 478 -23.19 9.72 -5.72
C ILE A 478 -24.41 9.32 -4.90
N VAL A 479 -25.14 8.31 -5.37
CA VAL A 479 -26.32 7.78 -4.68
C VAL A 479 -26.24 6.25 -4.57
N PRO A 480 -26.37 5.67 -3.35
CA PRO A 480 -26.55 4.23 -3.18
C PRO A 480 -27.71 3.69 -4.02
N GLY A 481 -27.51 2.55 -4.70
CA GLY A 481 -28.55 1.95 -5.56
C GLY A 481 -29.87 1.64 -4.85
N GLU A 482 -29.81 1.23 -3.57
CA GLU A 482 -31.01 1.02 -2.75
C GLU A 482 -31.82 2.31 -2.52
N LEU A 483 -31.16 3.47 -2.42
CA LEU A 483 -31.85 4.76 -2.29
C LEU A 483 -32.46 5.18 -3.62
N LEU A 484 -31.79 4.95 -4.75
CA LEU A 484 -32.37 5.22 -6.07
C LEU A 484 -33.62 4.36 -6.30
N ALA A 485 -33.56 3.06 -5.95
CA ALA A 485 -34.73 2.18 -6.01
C ALA A 485 -35.87 2.70 -5.12
N GLN A 486 -35.56 3.06 -3.87
CA GLN A 486 -36.56 3.60 -2.95
C GLN A 486 -37.14 4.93 -3.44
N ALA A 487 -36.32 5.81 -4.02
CA ALA A 487 -36.75 7.09 -4.58
C ALA A 487 -37.71 6.90 -5.77
N LEU A 488 -37.45 5.92 -6.65
CA LEU A 488 -38.39 5.58 -7.73
C LEU A 488 -39.75 5.12 -7.20
N VAL A 489 -39.76 4.26 -6.17
CA VAL A 489 -41.02 3.85 -5.51
C VAL A 489 -41.75 5.07 -4.94
N THR A 490 -41.03 5.91 -4.20
CA THR A 490 -41.61 7.11 -3.58
C THR A 490 -42.12 8.12 -4.62
N ALA A 491 -41.46 8.27 -5.78
CA ALA A 491 -41.93 9.15 -6.86
C ALA A 491 -43.27 8.67 -7.44
N VAL A 492 -43.42 7.35 -7.66
CA VAL A 492 -44.69 6.74 -8.09
C VAL A 492 -45.78 6.94 -7.04
N GLU A 493 -45.47 6.70 -5.77
CA GLU A 493 -46.41 6.91 -4.66
C GLU A 493 -46.97 8.33 -4.62
N LEU A 494 -46.14 9.33 -4.95
CA LEU A 494 -46.51 10.74 -4.92
C LEU A 494 -47.05 11.27 -6.26
N GLY A 495 -46.98 10.48 -7.34
CA GLY A 495 -47.34 10.94 -8.68
C GLY A 495 -46.40 12.01 -9.25
N GLU A 496 -45.14 12.01 -8.82
CA GLU A 496 -44.10 12.94 -9.29
C GLU A 496 -43.41 12.41 -10.56
N ASP A 497 -42.84 13.30 -11.35
CA ASP A 497 -42.01 12.89 -12.51
C ASP A 497 -40.76 12.13 -12.03
N TYR A 498 -40.58 10.94 -12.58
CA TYR A 498 -39.49 10.03 -12.24
C TYR A 498 -38.49 9.82 -13.38
N GLY A 499 -38.66 10.46 -14.54
CA GLY A 499 -37.81 10.24 -15.72
C GLY A 499 -36.31 10.41 -15.42
N ALA A 500 -35.93 11.51 -14.78
CA ALA A 500 -34.53 11.78 -14.43
C ALA A 500 -33.96 10.78 -13.39
N LEU A 501 -34.80 10.30 -12.46
CA LEU A 501 -34.43 9.26 -11.49
C LEU A 501 -34.23 7.91 -12.17
N LEU A 502 -35.09 7.60 -13.14
CA LEU A 502 -35.09 6.35 -13.87
C LEU A 502 -33.83 6.22 -14.73
N ASP A 503 -33.49 7.26 -15.49
CA ASP A 503 -32.27 7.28 -16.30
C ASP A 503 -31.02 7.04 -15.43
N LYS A 504 -30.96 7.74 -14.30
CA LYS A 504 -29.89 7.59 -13.31
C LYS A 504 -29.83 6.18 -12.71
N TYR A 505 -30.98 5.56 -12.45
CA TYR A 505 -31.06 4.18 -11.95
C TYR A 505 -30.56 3.17 -12.99
N ILE A 506 -30.98 3.31 -14.24
CA ILE A 506 -30.57 2.43 -15.35
C ILE A 506 -29.07 2.53 -15.58
N GLU A 507 -28.50 3.73 -15.49
CA GLU A 507 -27.07 3.96 -15.66
C GLU A 507 -26.25 3.34 -14.50
N ALA A 508 -26.62 3.65 -13.26
CA ALA A 508 -25.83 3.33 -12.07
C ALA A 508 -26.06 1.92 -11.51
N VAL A 509 -27.30 1.40 -11.59
CA VAL A 509 -27.70 0.12 -10.98
C VAL A 509 -28.06 -0.89 -12.05
N GLY A 510 -29.06 -0.56 -12.89
CA GLY A 510 -29.50 -1.40 -13.97
C GLY A 510 -29.99 -2.79 -13.54
N ASP A 511 -30.67 -2.91 -12.38
CA ASP A 511 -31.27 -4.18 -11.94
C ASP A 511 -32.73 -3.97 -11.52
N ALA A 512 -33.67 -4.43 -12.35
CA ALA A 512 -35.11 -4.30 -12.07
C ALA A 512 -35.57 -5.10 -10.83
N SER A 513 -34.80 -6.10 -10.38
CA SER A 513 -35.15 -6.94 -9.22
C SER A 513 -35.37 -6.10 -7.97
N LEU A 514 -34.47 -5.14 -7.71
CA LEU A 514 -34.49 -4.34 -6.49
C LEU A 514 -35.73 -3.42 -6.40
N ILE A 515 -36.26 -2.98 -7.54
CA ILE A 515 -37.51 -2.19 -7.59
C ILE A 515 -38.71 -3.12 -7.46
N TYR A 516 -38.71 -4.24 -8.18
CA TYR A 516 -39.79 -5.21 -8.14
C TYR A 516 -40.00 -5.79 -6.73
N GLU A 517 -38.91 -6.08 -5.99
CA GLU A 517 -38.97 -6.53 -4.59
C GLU A 517 -39.62 -5.50 -3.66
N LYS A 518 -39.50 -4.20 -3.96
CA LYS A 518 -40.01 -3.12 -3.10
C LYS A 518 -41.49 -2.79 -3.35
N CYS A 519 -41.96 -2.77 -4.59
CA CYS A 519 -43.32 -2.33 -4.94
C CYS A 519 -44.08 -3.24 -5.92
N GLY A 520 -43.46 -4.29 -6.44
CA GLY A 520 -44.08 -5.26 -7.34
C GLY A 520 -44.81 -4.60 -8.51
N ALA A 521 -46.03 -5.06 -8.76
CA ALA A 521 -46.88 -4.56 -9.86
C ALA A 521 -47.29 -3.07 -9.71
N ARG A 522 -47.15 -2.45 -8.53
CA ARG A 522 -47.47 -1.02 -8.36
C ARG A 522 -46.48 -0.11 -9.11
N CYS A 523 -45.27 -0.60 -9.39
CA CYS A 523 -44.28 0.10 -10.20
C CYS A 523 -44.11 -0.53 -11.59
N ALA A 524 -45.16 -1.15 -12.15
CA ALA A 524 -45.08 -1.91 -13.40
C ALA A 524 -44.31 -1.18 -14.51
N ASN A 525 -44.64 0.09 -14.75
CA ASN A 525 -44.00 0.90 -15.81
C ASN A 525 -42.48 1.04 -15.59
N ILE A 526 -42.05 1.39 -14.37
CA ILE A 526 -40.64 1.54 -14.01
C ILE A 526 -39.91 0.18 -14.09
N VAL A 527 -40.51 -0.89 -13.57
CA VAL A 527 -39.91 -2.23 -13.59
C VAL A 527 -39.69 -2.71 -15.02
N VAL A 528 -40.66 -2.47 -15.90
CA VAL A 528 -40.57 -2.81 -17.33
C VAL A 528 -39.48 -2.00 -18.01
N GLU A 529 -39.47 -0.68 -17.85
CA GLU A 529 -38.50 0.21 -18.49
C GLU A 529 -37.07 -0.10 -18.05
N VAL A 530 -36.83 -0.28 -16.74
CA VAL A 530 -35.51 -0.70 -16.23
C VAL A 530 -35.14 -2.09 -16.76
N GLY A 531 -36.04 -3.07 -16.67
CA GLY A 531 -35.75 -4.45 -17.06
C GLY A 531 -35.41 -4.57 -18.54
N VAL A 532 -36.12 -3.84 -19.42
CA VAL A 532 -35.84 -3.80 -20.86
C VAL A 532 -34.53 -3.07 -21.16
N ALA A 533 -34.28 -1.91 -20.52
CA ALA A 533 -33.04 -1.16 -20.73
C ALA A 533 -31.80 -1.95 -20.26
N SER A 534 -31.89 -2.57 -19.08
CA SER A 534 -30.85 -3.44 -18.53
C SER A 534 -30.62 -4.67 -19.38
N ALA A 535 -31.68 -5.35 -19.82
CA ALA A 535 -31.56 -6.49 -20.72
C ALA A 535 -30.87 -6.11 -22.03
N THR A 536 -31.22 -4.97 -22.62
CA THR A 536 -30.59 -4.47 -23.85
C THR A 536 -29.08 -4.25 -23.67
N LYS A 537 -28.67 -3.65 -22.54
CA LYS A 537 -27.26 -3.42 -22.19
C LYS A 537 -26.49 -4.72 -21.96
N LEU A 538 -27.14 -5.72 -21.37
CA LEU A 538 -26.53 -7.00 -20.99
C LEU A 538 -26.57 -8.05 -22.12
N ALA A 539 -27.45 -7.92 -23.11
CA ALA A 539 -27.71 -8.94 -24.14
C ALA A 539 -26.44 -9.40 -24.87
N ARG A 540 -25.46 -8.51 -25.10
CA ARG A 540 -24.19 -8.85 -25.77
C ARG A 540 -23.08 -9.29 -24.82
N LYS A 541 -23.19 -9.01 -23.53
CA LYS A 541 -22.14 -9.28 -22.52
C LYS A 541 -22.45 -10.52 -21.71
N THR A 542 -23.68 -10.63 -21.23
CA THR A 542 -24.18 -11.68 -20.33
C THR A 542 -25.63 -12.02 -20.67
N PRO A 543 -25.87 -12.80 -21.75
CA PRO A 543 -27.22 -13.11 -22.24
C PRO A 543 -28.15 -13.70 -21.17
N CYS A 544 -27.61 -14.52 -20.26
CA CYS A 544 -28.39 -15.12 -19.17
C CYS A 544 -28.91 -14.08 -18.16
N LEU A 545 -28.11 -13.06 -17.82
CA LEU A 545 -28.55 -11.96 -16.97
C LEU A 545 -29.55 -11.06 -17.72
N ALA A 546 -29.38 -10.88 -19.03
CA ALA A 546 -30.34 -10.16 -19.85
C ALA A 546 -31.72 -10.85 -19.86
N LEU A 547 -31.76 -12.18 -20.03
CA LEU A 547 -33.00 -12.96 -19.93
C LEU A 547 -33.66 -12.83 -18.56
N ARG A 548 -32.87 -12.87 -17.47
CA ARG A 548 -33.39 -12.66 -16.12
C ARG A 548 -34.03 -11.27 -15.96
N GLN A 549 -33.42 -10.21 -16.50
CA GLN A 549 -33.99 -8.87 -16.46
C GLN A 549 -35.29 -8.75 -17.29
N LEU A 550 -35.38 -9.43 -18.43
CA LEU A 550 -36.63 -9.51 -19.22
C LEU A 550 -37.74 -10.27 -18.49
N GLU A 551 -37.40 -11.34 -17.79
CA GLU A 551 -38.38 -12.05 -16.95
C GLU A 551 -38.89 -11.14 -15.84
N ILE A 552 -38.03 -10.38 -15.17
CA ILE A 552 -38.48 -9.42 -14.15
C ILE A 552 -39.38 -8.33 -14.77
N ALA A 553 -39.06 -7.84 -15.97
CA ALA A 553 -39.93 -6.91 -16.71
C ALA A 553 -41.31 -7.53 -17.00
N LEU A 554 -41.34 -8.77 -17.49
CA LEU A 554 -42.59 -9.50 -17.75
C LEU A 554 -43.40 -9.72 -16.47
N ALA A 555 -42.74 -10.00 -15.33
CA ALA A 555 -43.40 -10.13 -14.04
C ALA A 555 -43.99 -8.79 -13.58
N GLY A 556 -43.25 -7.70 -13.79
CA GLY A 556 -43.70 -6.33 -13.56
C GLY A 556 -44.92 -5.95 -14.40
N ALA A 557 -44.97 -6.41 -15.66
CA ALA A 557 -46.10 -6.23 -16.57
C ALA A 557 -47.32 -7.14 -16.29
N GLY A 558 -47.25 -7.99 -15.26
CA GLY A 558 -48.35 -8.87 -14.86
C GLY A 558 -48.34 -10.27 -15.48
N TYR A 559 -47.26 -10.68 -16.15
CA TYR A 559 -47.12 -12.00 -16.78
C TYR A 559 -46.37 -13.02 -15.90
N SER A 560 -46.49 -12.93 -14.58
CA SER A 560 -45.81 -13.82 -13.62
C SER A 560 -46.07 -15.31 -13.87
N ASP A 561 -47.29 -15.66 -14.29
CA ASP A 561 -47.68 -17.04 -14.59
C ASP A 561 -46.91 -17.62 -15.79
N VAL A 562 -46.58 -16.78 -16.77
CA VAL A 562 -45.79 -17.16 -17.95
C VAL A 562 -44.35 -17.47 -17.54
N ILE A 563 -43.78 -16.68 -16.64
CA ILE A 563 -42.41 -16.86 -16.16
C ILE A 563 -42.29 -18.13 -15.31
N GLN A 564 -43.26 -18.39 -14.42
CA GLN A 564 -43.27 -19.62 -13.63
C GLN A 564 -43.27 -20.88 -14.51
N LYS A 565 -43.90 -20.80 -15.69
CA LYS A 565 -43.98 -21.91 -16.64
C LYS A 565 -42.75 -22.07 -17.53
N TYR A 566 -42.08 -20.98 -17.93
CA TYR A 566 -41.03 -21.03 -18.96
C TYR A 566 -39.62 -20.66 -18.49
N SER A 567 -39.46 -19.84 -17.43
CA SER A 567 -38.19 -19.40 -16.78
C SER A 567 -36.89 -19.66 -17.58
N PRO A 568 -36.72 -19.08 -18.78
CA PRO A 568 -35.61 -19.40 -19.68
C PRO A 568 -34.22 -19.10 -19.09
N HIS A 569 -34.10 -18.17 -18.14
CA HIS A 569 -32.83 -17.91 -17.46
C HIS A 569 -32.30 -19.13 -16.67
N LYS A 570 -33.16 -20.09 -16.28
CA LYS A 570 -32.75 -21.29 -15.54
C LYS A 570 -32.03 -22.32 -16.42
N ALA A 571 -32.25 -22.29 -17.73
CA ALA A 571 -31.52 -23.13 -18.68
C ALA A 571 -30.08 -22.64 -18.94
N CYS A 572 -29.70 -21.54 -18.28
CA CYS A 572 -28.46 -20.79 -18.41
C CYS A 572 -27.53 -20.97 -17.19
N LEU A 573 -28.03 -21.62 -16.12
CA LEU A 573 -27.31 -22.02 -14.91
C LEU A 573 -26.88 -23.48 -15.05
#